data_AF-K0SJA3-F1
#
_entry.id   AF-K0SJA3-F1
#
_cell.length_a   1.000
_cell.length_b   1.000
_cell.length_c   1.000
_cell.angle_alpha   90.00
_cell.angle_beta   90.00
_cell.angle_gamma   90.00
#
_symmetry.space_group_name_H-M   'P 1'
#
loop_
_entity.id
_entity.type
_entity.pdbx_description
1 polymer ?
#
loop_
_entity_poly.entity_id
_entity_poly.type
_entity_poly.pdbx_seq_one_letter_code
_entity_poly.pdbx_strand_id
1 'polypeptide(L)'
;GNEPEYMALNPDSWMHLSKELCCKTNFGWMLSKCLGSSASATNKWYMVWDGFKCKKDCAVGTGPSCGGRAESWDELFDTQLACCTKKASWNPTDCLVD
;
A
#
# COMPACT_ATOMS: atom_id res chain seq x y z
N GLY A 1 18.88 -7.99 4.86
CA GLY A 1 19.32 -7.45 6.16
C GLY A 1 18.23 -7.35 7.22
N ASN A 2 17.09 -8.04 7.05
CA ASN A 2 15.99 -8.18 8.04
C ASN A 2 15.25 -9.52 7.80
N GLU A 3 15.94 -10.48 7.18
CA GLU A 3 15.39 -11.78 6.83
C GLU A 3 15.25 -12.66 8.08
N PRO A 4 14.21 -13.51 8.16
CA PRO A 4 14.10 -14.50 9.22
C PRO A 4 15.26 -15.49 9.21
N GLU A 5 15.61 -16.02 10.39
CA GLU A 5 16.75 -16.92 10.59
C GLU A 5 16.73 -18.16 9.67
N TYR A 6 15.55 -18.71 9.38
CA TYR A 6 15.43 -19.87 8.48
C TYR A 6 15.93 -19.59 7.06
N MET A 7 15.88 -18.34 6.61
CA MET A 7 16.39 -17.96 5.29
C MET A 7 17.92 -17.89 5.28
N ALA A 8 18.53 -17.56 6.42
CA ALA A 8 19.99 -17.56 6.58
C ALA A 8 20.57 -18.98 6.71
N LEU A 9 19.80 -19.92 7.27
CA LEU A 9 20.21 -21.32 7.42
C LEU A 9 20.21 -22.12 6.11
N ASN A 10 19.46 -21.68 5.08
CA ASN A 10 19.42 -22.32 3.77
C ASN A 10 19.39 -21.28 2.64
N PRO A 11 20.52 -20.57 2.43
CA PRO A 11 20.57 -19.45 1.51
C PRO A 11 20.32 -19.87 0.05
N ASP A 12 20.73 -21.07 -0.35
CA ASP A 12 20.52 -21.55 -1.73
C ASP A 12 19.04 -21.68 -2.10
N SER A 13 18.17 -21.88 -1.10
CA SER A 13 16.72 -21.98 -1.31
C SER A 13 15.98 -20.63 -1.15
N TRP A 14 16.52 -19.69 -0.39
CA TRP A 14 15.79 -18.48 0.06
C TRP A 14 16.44 -17.15 -0.35
N MET A 15 17.75 -17.14 -0.58
CA MET A 15 18.49 -15.95 -1.00
C MET A 15 18.60 -15.91 -2.52
N HIS A 16 18.45 -14.70 -3.07
CA HIS A 16 18.57 -14.47 -4.50
C HIS A 16 19.58 -13.37 -4.77
N LEU A 17 20.22 -13.45 -5.94
CA LEU A 17 21.30 -12.54 -6.35
C LEU A 17 20.89 -11.06 -6.43
N SER A 18 19.59 -10.78 -6.57
CA SER A 18 19.07 -9.42 -6.57
C SER A 18 17.73 -9.33 -5.83
N LYS A 19 17.44 -8.13 -5.32
CA LYS A 19 16.15 -7.80 -4.75
C LYS A 19 15.01 -8.06 -5.75
N GLU A 20 15.24 -7.77 -7.03
CA GLU A 20 14.27 -8.03 -8.09
C GLU A 20 13.97 -9.51 -8.26
N LEU A 21 15.00 -10.37 -8.29
CA LEU A 21 14.81 -11.81 -8.40
C LEU A 21 14.10 -12.36 -7.16
N CYS A 22 14.50 -11.93 -5.96
CA CYS A 22 13.83 -12.29 -4.71
C CYS A 22 12.34 -11.95 -4.73
N CYS A 23 12.02 -10.72 -5.14
CA CYS A 23 10.64 -10.24 -5.22
C CYS A 23 9.84 -10.96 -6.29
N LYS A 24 10.42 -11.23 -7.47
CA LYS A 24 9.72 -11.99 -8.52
C LYS A 24 9.42 -13.42 -8.09
N THR A 25 10.38 -14.10 -7.47
CA THR A 25 10.25 -15.51 -7.10
C THR A 25 9.30 -15.72 -5.91
N ASN A 26 9.42 -14.91 -4.86
CA ASN A 26 8.68 -15.14 -3.61
C ASN A 26 7.43 -14.24 -3.45
N PHE A 27 7.43 -13.08 -4.12
CA PHE A 27 6.44 -12.01 -3.91
C PHE A 27 5.93 -11.43 -5.24
N GLY A 28 5.90 -12.24 -6.31
CA GLY A 28 5.55 -11.76 -7.66
C GLY A 28 4.18 -11.09 -7.73
N TRP A 29 3.24 -11.53 -6.90
CA TRP A 29 1.91 -10.95 -6.73
C TRP A 29 1.91 -9.52 -6.16
N MET A 30 3.02 -9.07 -5.56
CA MET A 30 3.22 -7.72 -5.03
C MET A 30 4.58 -7.14 -5.45
N LEU A 31 5.06 -7.48 -6.65
CA LEU A 31 6.42 -7.19 -7.12
C LEU A 31 6.81 -5.71 -6.94
N SER A 32 5.96 -4.76 -7.32
CA SER A 32 6.22 -3.33 -7.18
C SER A 32 6.44 -2.91 -5.73
N LYS A 33 5.60 -3.42 -4.82
CA LYS A 33 5.68 -3.18 -3.37
C LYS A 33 6.95 -3.80 -2.79
N CYS A 34 7.24 -5.05 -3.15
CA CYS A 34 8.44 -5.76 -2.70
C CYS A 34 9.73 -5.05 -3.18
N LEU A 35 9.77 -4.62 -4.44
CA LEU A 35 10.90 -3.87 -5.00
C LEU A 35 11.12 -2.53 -4.29
N GLY A 36 10.14 -2.02 -3.55
CA GLY A 36 10.13 -0.62 -3.13
C GLY A 36 10.06 0.33 -4.33
N SER A 37 9.73 -0.20 -5.51
CA SER A 37 9.44 0.58 -6.70
C SER A 37 8.04 1.11 -6.50
N SER A 38 7.92 2.14 -5.66
CA SER A 38 6.70 2.88 -5.55
C SER A 38 6.41 3.45 -6.93
N ALA A 39 5.34 3.02 -7.58
CA ALA A 39 4.61 3.97 -8.42
C ALA A 39 4.53 5.26 -7.60
N SER A 40 4.97 6.39 -8.14
CA SER A 40 5.06 7.65 -7.37
C SER A 40 3.75 7.90 -6.64
N ALA A 41 3.81 8.41 -5.41
CA ALA A 41 2.61 8.70 -4.62
C ALA A 41 1.74 9.61 -5.47
N THR A 42 0.55 9.13 -5.81
CA THR A 42 -0.35 9.91 -6.66
C THR A 42 -0.92 11.09 -5.87
N ASN A 43 -0.82 11.05 -4.53
CA ASN A 43 -1.46 11.98 -3.60
C ASN A 43 -2.99 12.03 -3.74
N LYS A 44 -3.57 11.04 -4.44
CA LYS A 44 -5.01 10.81 -4.55
C LYS A 44 -5.52 10.06 -3.33
N TRP A 45 -6.84 9.96 -3.19
CA TRP A 45 -7.51 9.35 -2.05
C TRP A 45 -8.13 8.02 -2.45
N TYR A 46 -8.09 7.04 -1.54
CA TYR A 46 -8.70 5.73 -1.74
C TYR A 46 -9.36 5.27 -0.45
N MET A 47 -10.30 4.32 -0.57
CA MET A 47 -11.04 3.78 0.58
C MET A 47 -10.19 2.74 1.31
N VAL A 48 -9.87 3.03 2.57
CA VAL A 48 -9.38 2.03 3.52
C VAL A 48 -10.60 1.41 4.20
N TRP A 49 -10.91 0.18 3.79
CA TRP A 49 -12.08 -0.54 4.27
C TRP A 49 -12.00 -0.89 5.76
N ASP A 50 -10.78 -1.05 6.29
CA ASP A 50 -10.54 -1.14 7.72
C ASP A 50 -10.77 0.23 8.36
N GLY A 51 -11.96 0.44 8.91
CA GLY A 51 -12.38 1.71 9.50
C GLY A 51 -13.18 2.64 8.57
N PHE A 52 -13.44 2.24 7.32
CA PHE A 52 -14.25 2.98 6.35
C PHE A 52 -13.82 4.44 6.14
N LYS A 53 -12.50 4.69 6.14
CA LYS A 53 -11.94 6.03 5.95
C LYS A 53 -11.33 6.15 4.57
N CYS A 54 -11.54 7.30 3.93
CA CYS A 54 -10.76 7.64 2.76
C CYS A 54 -9.42 8.23 3.19
N LYS A 55 -8.32 7.58 2.83
CA LYS A 55 -6.97 8.00 3.15
C LYS A 55 -6.19 8.30 1.88
N LYS A 56 -5.12 9.09 2.01
CA LYS A 56 -4.30 9.54 0.88
C LYS A 56 -3.27 8.46 0.51
N ASP A 57 -3.09 8.25 -0.79
CA ASP A 57 -1.98 7.51 -1.38
C ASP A 57 -0.70 8.32 -1.25
N CYS A 58 0.10 7.96 -0.26
CA CYS A 58 1.35 8.62 0.08
C CYS A 58 2.38 7.63 0.62
N ALA A 59 3.63 8.07 0.68
CA ALA A 59 4.65 7.33 1.40
C ALA A 59 4.25 7.23 2.88
N VAL A 60 4.30 6.03 3.44
CA VAL A 60 3.95 5.80 4.84
C VAL A 60 4.73 6.77 5.75
N GLY A 61 4.04 7.38 6.71
CA GLY A 61 4.64 8.32 7.67
C GLY A 61 4.54 9.80 7.31
N THR A 62 3.86 10.18 6.22
CA THR A 62 3.73 11.61 5.82
C THR A 62 2.56 12.37 6.48
N GLY A 63 1.87 11.79 7.47
CA GLY A 63 0.81 12.47 8.23
C GLY A 63 -0.40 11.58 8.58
N PRO A 64 -1.37 12.10 9.37
CA PRO A 64 -2.52 11.33 9.87
C PRO A 64 -3.52 10.90 8.78
N SER A 65 -3.60 11.66 7.68
CA SER A 65 -4.40 11.30 6.51
C SER A 65 -3.70 10.30 5.58
N CYS A 66 -2.46 9.91 5.88
CA CYS A 66 -1.72 8.99 5.02
C CYS A 66 -2.15 7.54 5.23
N GLY A 67 -2.71 6.92 4.18
CA GLY A 67 -3.12 5.51 4.20
C GLY A 67 -1.99 4.54 3.82
N GLY A 68 -0.86 5.08 3.39
CA GLY A 68 0.17 4.32 2.69
C GLY A 68 -0.10 4.28 1.20
N ARG A 69 0.39 3.22 0.55
CA ARG A 69 0.27 3.06 -0.89
C ARG A 69 -1.05 2.42 -1.27
N ALA A 70 -1.78 3.07 -2.17
CA ALA A 70 -2.92 2.48 -2.81
C ALA A 70 -2.47 1.26 -3.65
N GLU A 71 -3.27 0.21 -3.61
CA GLU A 71 -3.06 -0.99 -4.42
C GLU A 71 -3.62 -0.77 -5.84
N SER A 72 -3.28 -1.66 -6.78
CA SER A 72 -3.66 -1.48 -8.19
C SER A 72 -5.16 -1.57 -8.46
N TRP A 73 -5.92 -2.16 -7.53
CA TRP A 73 -7.38 -2.29 -7.61
C TRP A 73 -8.11 -1.16 -6.87
N ASP A 74 -7.40 -0.28 -6.18
CA ASP A 74 -8.02 0.83 -5.47
C ASP A 74 -8.45 1.92 -6.46
N GLU A 75 -9.70 2.37 -6.32
CA GLU A 75 -10.21 3.51 -7.06
C GLU A 75 -9.67 4.79 -6.43
N LEU A 76 -8.99 5.60 -7.23
CA LEU A 76 -8.33 6.82 -6.79
C LEU A 76 -9.20 8.06 -7.07
N PHE A 77 -9.35 8.91 -6.06
CA PHE A 77 -10.13 10.13 -6.10
C PHE A 77 -9.26 11.36 -5.87
N ASP A 78 -9.61 12.49 -6.49
CA ASP A 78 -8.84 13.73 -6.32
C ASP A 78 -8.98 14.34 -4.93
N THR A 79 -10.10 14.08 -4.25
CA THR A 79 -10.38 14.62 -2.92
C THR A 79 -10.93 13.53 -1.99
N GLN A 80 -10.65 13.69 -0.68
CA GLN A 80 -11.23 12.85 0.37
C GLN A 80 -12.75 12.87 0.32
N LEU A 81 -13.36 14.04 0.07
CA LEU A 81 -14.80 14.22 -0.04
C LEU A 81 -15.39 13.41 -1.20
N ALA A 82 -14.77 13.42 -2.38
CA ALA A 82 -15.22 12.63 -3.52
C ALA A 82 -15.18 11.13 -3.22
N CYS A 83 -14.09 10.67 -2.58
CA CYS A 83 -13.96 9.29 -2.13
C CYS A 83 -15.07 8.92 -1.13
N CYS A 84 -15.27 9.71 -0.06
CA CYS A 84 -16.28 9.41 0.97
C CYS A 84 -17.70 9.45 0.41
N THR A 85 -18.00 10.42 -0.45
CA THR A 85 -19.32 10.53 -1.10
C THR A 85 -19.62 9.31 -1.97
N LYS A 86 -18.59 8.75 -2.62
CA LYS A 86 -18.74 7.61 -3.52
C LYS A 86 -18.75 6.26 -2.78
N LYS A 87 -17.82 6.08 -1.85
CA LYS A 87 -17.51 4.79 -1.21
C LYS A 87 -18.13 4.60 0.17
N ALA A 88 -18.46 5.68 0.88
CA ALA A 88 -19.09 5.67 2.20
C ALA A 88 -20.31 6.61 2.24
N SER A 89 -21.15 6.55 1.21
CA SER A 89 -22.34 7.42 1.08
C SER A 89 -23.33 7.26 2.23
N TRP A 90 -23.31 6.13 2.93
CA TRP A 90 -24.14 5.88 4.12
C TRP A 90 -23.65 6.62 5.37
N ASN A 91 -22.38 7.03 5.43
CA ASN A 91 -21.79 7.75 6.56
C ASN A 91 -20.61 8.64 6.12
N PRO A 92 -20.88 9.68 5.31
CA PRO A 92 -19.81 10.52 4.76
C PRO A 92 -19.11 11.34 5.85
N THR A 93 -19.82 11.71 6.92
CA THR A 93 -19.26 12.53 8.00
C THR A 93 -18.18 11.79 8.76
N ASP A 94 -18.43 10.52 9.13
CA ASP A 94 -17.40 9.72 9.82
C ASP A 94 -16.22 9.44 8.88
N CYS A 95 -16.46 9.12 7.60
CA CYS A 95 -15.39 8.89 6.63
C CYS A 95 -14.41 10.07 6.46
N LEU A 96 -14.90 11.30 6.66
CA LEU A 96 -14.09 12.53 6.57
C LEU A 96 -13.24 12.81 7.82
N VAL A 97 -13.45 12.07 8.92
CA VAL A 97 -12.65 12.20 10.14
C VAL A 97 -11.37 11.37 10.01
N ASP A 98 -10.23 12.00 10.29
CA ASP A 98 -8.91 11.37 10.24
C ASP A 98 -8.59 10.45 11.43
#